data_AF-A0A537X7F3-F1
#
_entry.id   AF-A0A537X7F3-F1
#
_cell.length_a   1.000
_cell.length_b   1.000
_cell.length_c   1.000
_cell.angle_alpha   90.00
_cell.angle_beta   90.00
_cell.angle_gamma   90.00
#
_symmetry.space_group_name_H-M   'P 1'
#
loop_
_entity.id
_entity.type
_entity.pdbx_description
1 polymer ?
#
loop_
_entity_poly.entity_id
_entity_poly.type
_entity_poly.pdbx_seq_one_letter_code
_entity_poly.pdbx_strand_id
1 'polypeptide(L)'
;ETAHRVRALAGRVLRYAVATGRAPHDVAADLKDALAPVKSRNFASLTDPARVGELLLAIDSYDGQPVTALALRLAPLVFVRPGELRAAEWSEFDLANAEWRIPANRMKMAEQHIVPLAHQAQAILRELEPLARRGRYVFPSLLTRDRPMSNNTINTALRRLGYSSNEQTGHGFRSMASTLLNEQGFPPDVIELQLAHSERNKVRAAYNKAQRLPERRKMMQAWADYLDALRERARVASDLRPVWP
;
A
#
# COMPACT_ATOMS: atom_id res chain seq x y z
N GLU A 1 -4.00 19.56 5.95
CA GLU A 1 -3.32 19.22 4.67
C GLU A 1 -3.88 20.01 3.48
N THR A 2 -5.20 19.99 3.26
CA THR A 2 -5.87 20.68 2.13
C THR A 2 -5.54 22.17 2.05
N ALA A 3 -5.63 22.92 3.15
CA ALA A 3 -5.32 24.36 3.16
C ALA A 3 -3.88 24.67 2.70
N HIS A 4 -2.91 23.88 3.13
CA HIS A 4 -1.50 24.03 2.72
C HIS A 4 -1.29 23.71 1.23
N ARG A 5 -1.98 22.68 0.70
CA ARG A 5 -1.94 22.36 -0.74
C ARG A 5 -2.58 23.45 -1.60
N VAL A 6 -3.72 24.00 -1.15
CA VAL A 6 -4.41 25.10 -1.83
C VAL A 6 -3.54 26.36 -1.84
N ARG A 7 -2.93 26.72 -0.70
CA ARG A 7 -1.96 27.83 -0.63
C ARG A 7 -0.80 27.63 -1.61
N ALA A 8 -0.20 26.44 -1.63
CA ALA A 8 0.90 26.14 -2.52
C ALA A 8 0.51 26.25 -4.01
N LEU A 9 -0.70 25.82 -4.37
CA LEU A 9 -1.25 25.97 -5.72
C LEU A 9 -1.50 27.44 -6.06
N ALA A 10 -2.18 28.18 -5.18
CA ALA A 10 -2.44 29.62 -5.35
C ALA A 10 -1.13 30.40 -5.55
N GLY A 11 -0.11 30.13 -4.73
CA GLY A 11 1.20 30.77 -4.86
C GLY A 11 1.90 30.44 -6.19
N ARG A 12 1.73 29.22 -6.75
CA ARG A 12 2.26 28.92 -8.09
C ARG A 12 1.61 29.79 -9.17
N VAL A 13 0.29 29.95 -9.11
CA VAL A 13 -0.47 30.79 -10.04
C VAL A 13 -0.05 32.26 -9.90
N LEU A 14 0.03 32.75 -8.66
CA LEU A 14 0.41 34.15 -8.39
C LEU A 14 1.85 34.44 -8.81
N ARG A 15 2.81 33.55 -8.55
CA ARG A 15 4.19 33.73 -9.05
C ARG A 15 4.27 33.76 -10.57
N TYR A 16 3.45 32.96 -11.27
CA TYR A 16 3.34 33.06 -12.72
C TYR A 16 2.72 34.40 -13.17
N ALA A 17 1.70 34.88 -12.46
CA ALA A 17 1.12 36.20 -12.72
C ALA A 17 2.15 37.33 -12.51
N VAL A 18 2.99 37.24 -11.47
CA VAL A 18 4.09 38.18 -11.23
C VAL A 18 5.12 38.14 -12.35
N ALA A 19 5.60 36.95 -12.70
CA ALA A 19 6.58 36.78 -13.77
C ALA A 19 6.09 37.29 -15.14
N THR A 20 4.77 37.38 -15.33
CA THR A 20 4.14 37.83 -16.57
C THR A 20 3.48 39.20 -16.46
N GLY A 21 3.77 39.96 -15.40
CA GLY A 21 3.31 41.34 -15.20
C GLY A 21 1.81 41.51 -14.92
N ARG A 22 1.09 40.43 -14.61
CA ARG A 22 -0.35 40.41 -14.29
C ARG A 22 -0.64 40.64 -12.81
N ALA A 23 0.37 40.50 -11.96
CA ALA A 23 0.26 40.77 -10.53
C ALA A 23 1.56 41.41 -10.01
N PRO A 24 1.50 42.27 -8.98
CA PRO A 24 2.69 42.89 -8.41
C PRO A 24 3.48 41.97 -7.46
N HIS A 25 2.81 41.02 -6.77
CA HIS A 25 3.45 40.09 -5.83
C HIS A 25 2.59 38.84 -5.56
N ASP A 26 3.18 37.83 -4.92
CA ASP A 26 2.52 36.59 -4.47
C ASP A 26 1.95 36.75 -3.05
N VAL A 27 0.68 37.16 -2.94
CA VAL A 27 -0.03 37.30 -1.64
C VAL A 27 -0.25 35.98 -0.89
N ALA A 28 -0.08 34.82 -1.54
CA ALA A 28 -0.22 33.54 -0.85
C ALA A 28 0.99 33.24 0.06
N ALA A 29 2.09 34.00 -0.08
CA ALA A 29 3.26 33.89 0.78
C ALA A 29 2.94 34.25 2.24
N ASP A 30 2.07 35.23 2.46
CA ASP A 30 1.70 35.71 3.80
C ASP A 30 0.93 34.66 4.62
N LEU A 31 0.31 33.70 3.93
CA LEU A 31 -0.37 32.56 4.54
C LEU A 31 0.60 31.45 4.99
N LYS A 32 1.93 31.66 4.93
CA LYS A 32 2.91 30.64 5.31
C LYS A 32 2.78 30.24 6.78
N ASP A 33 2.72 31.24 7.66
CA ASP A 33 2.71 31.09 9.11
C ASP A 33 1.32 31.33 9.73
N ALA A 34 0.38 31.87 8.95
CA ALA A 34 -1.02 32.01 9.35
C ALA A 34 -1.78 30.66 9.34
N LEU A 35 -1.29 29.67 8.57
CA LEU A 35 -1.93 28.35 8.53
C LEU A 35 -1.41 27.46 9.65
N ALA A 36 -2.32 26.98 10.49
CA ALA A 36 -2.01 26.00 11.53
C ALA A 36 -1.22 24.81 10.95
N PRO A 37 -0.18 24.34 11.65
CA PRO A 37 0.63 23.22 11.18
C PRO A 37 -0.25 21.97 11.02
N VAL A 38 -0.04 21.25 9.92
CA VAL A 38 -0.71 19.97 9.72
C VAL A 38 -0.07 18.95 10.66
N LYS A 39 -0.76 18.60 11.74
CA LYS A 39 -0.41 17.41 12.52
C LYS A 39 -0.71 16.19 11.67
N SER A 40 0.30 15.62 11.00
CA SER A 40 0.12 14.34 10.32
C SER A 40 -0.08 13.26 11.38
N ARG A 41 -1.26 12.65 11.42
CA ARG A 41 -1.45 11.40 12.13
C ARG A 41 -1.03 10.27 11.20
N ASN A 42 -0.27 9.30 11.70
CA ASN A 42 0.00 8.09 10.96
C ASN A 42 -1.34 7.39 10.64
N PHE A 43 -1.43 6.78 9.47
CA PHE A 43 -2.61 5.96 9.15
C PHE A 43 -2.75 4.86 10.18
N ALA A 44 -3.98 4.62 10.63
CA ALA A 44 -4.26 3.54 11.55
C ALA A 44 -3.81 2.20 10.97
N SER A 45 -3.16 1.42 11.82
CA SER A 45 -2.56 0.15 11.49
C SER A 45 -2.56 -0.75 12.70
N LEU A 46 -3.13 -1.95 12.56
CA LEU A 46 -2.92 -3.02 13.52
C LEU A 46 -1.46 -3.46 13.47
N THR A 47 -0.85 -3.63 14.63
CA THR A 47 0.53 -4.10 14.80
C THR A 47 0.63 -5.16 15.89
N ASP A 48 -0.40 -5.33 16.73
CA ASP A 48 -0.52 -6.48 17.62
C ASP A 48 -0.71 -7.77 16.81
N PRO A 49 0.17 -8.78 16.94
CA PRO A 49 0.11 -10.01 16.14
C PRO A 49 -1.23 -10.76 16.24
N ALA A 50 -1.86 -10.81 17.41
CA ALA A 50 -3.14 -11.50 17.58
C ALA A 50 -4.27 -10.81 16.81
N ARG A 51 -4.36 -9.48 16.94
CA ARG A 51 -5.32 -8.65 16.18
C ARG A 51 -5.06 -8.69 14.67
N VAL A 52 -3.80 -8.79 14.24
CA VAL A 52 -3.47 -9.00 12.82
C VAL A 52 -3.97 -10.35 12.34
N GLY A 53 -3.80 -11.41 13.13
CA GLY A 53 -4.39 -12.73 12.81
C GLY A 53 -5.91 -12.68 12.65
N GLU A 54 -6.62 -12.00 13.56
CA GLU A 54 -8.08 -11.79 13.48
C GLU A 54 -8.48 -11.02 12.22
N LEU A 55 -7.72 -9.99 11.83
CA LEU A 55 -7.93 -9.25 10.57
C LEU A 55 -7.77 -10.14 9.34
N LEU A 56 -6.72 -10.95 9.29
CA LEU A 56 -6.47 -11.84 8.15
C LEU A 56 -7.55 -12.90 8.02
N LEU A 57 -8.02 -13.45 9.14
CA LEU A 57 -9.14 -14.39 9.16
C LEU A 57 -10.44 -13.72 8.67
N ALA A 58 -10.73 -12.50 9.12
CA ALA A 58 -11.87 -11.73 8.65
C ALA A 58 -11.79 -11.39 7.15
N ILE A 59 -10.58 -11.14 6.63
CA ILE A 59 -10.37 -10.93 5.18
C ILE A 59 -10.70 -12.19 4.39
N ASP A 60 -10.32 -13.38 4.88
CA ASP A 60 -10.64 -14.65 4.22
C ASP A 60 -12.13 -14.99 4.26
N SER A 61 -12.88 -14.47 5.24
CA SER A 61 -14.34 -14.59 5.29
C SER A 61 -15.09 -13.49 4.51
N TYR A 62 -14.40 -12.62 3.77
CA TYR A 62 -15.07 -11.56 3.01
C TYR A 62 -15.91 -12.15 1.88
N ASP A 63 -17.23 -11.96 1.97
CA ASP A 63 -18.26 -12.52 1.08
C ASP A 63 -18.70 -11.55 -0.03
N GLY A 64 -18.01 -10.42 -0.17
CA GLY A 64 -18.33 -9.41 -1.17
C GLY A 64 -17.83 -9.78 -2.57
N GLN A 65 -17.53 -8.76 -3.37
CA GLN A 65 -17.17 -8.98 -4.76
C GLN A 65 -15.81 -9.73 -4.87
N PRO A 66 -15.68 -10.78 -5.73
CA PRO A 66 -14.50 -11.66 -5.74
C PRO A 66 -13.16 -10.97 -6.00
N VAL A 67 -13.09 -10.04 -6.95
CA VAL A 67 -11.87 -9.25 -7.23
C VAL A 67 -11.48 -8.38 -6.02
N THR A 68 -12.46 -7.89 -5.26
CA THR A 68 -12.25 -7.13 -4.02
C THR A 68 -11.74 -8.03 -2.89
N ALA A 69 -12.27 -9.25 -2.78
CA ALA A 69 -11.76 -10.26 -1.85
C ALA A 69 -10.26 -10.55 -2.12
N LEU A 70 -9.91 -10.79 -3.38
CA LEU A 70 -8.52 -11.04 -3.78
C LEU A 70 -7.62 -9.80 -3.59
N ALA A 71 -8.15 -8.60 -3.81
CA ALA A 71 -7.42 -7.36 -3.51
C ALA A 71 -7.10 -7.22 -2.02
N LEU A 72 -8.07 -7.57 -1.14
CA LEU A 72 -7.87 -7.57 0.30
C LEU A 72 -6.84 -8.60 0.74
N ARG A 73 -6.88 -9.81 0.17
CA ARG A 73 -5.90 -10.88 0.44
C ARG A 73 -4.49 -10.52 -0.05
N LEU A 74 -4.38 -9.84 -1.19
CA LEU A 74 -3.08 -9.43 -1.74
C LEU A 74 -2.47 -8.23 -1.00
N ALA A 75 -3.28 -7.26 -0.58
CA ALA A 75 -2.83 -6.01 0.02
C ALA A 75 -1.79 -6.15 1.16
N PRO A 76 -1.96 -7.04 2.16
CA PRO A 76 -0.97 -7.21 3.23
C PRO A 76 0.34 -7.84 2.75
N LEU A 77 0.36 -8.53 1.61
CA LEU A 77 1.52 -9.31 1.15
C LEU A 77 2.56 -8.48 0.38
N VAL A 78 2.18 -7.35 -0.21
CA VAL A 78 2.99 -6.70 -1.28
C VAL A 78 3.60 -5.36 -0.91
N PHE A 79 3.21 -4.78 0.23
CA PHE A 79 3.78 -3.53 0.76
C PHE A 79 3.67 -2.30 -0.13
N VAL A 80 2.88 -2.31 -1.19
CA VAL A 80 2.74 -1.16 -2.11
C VAL A 80 1.72 -0.14 -1.60
N ARG A 81 1.75 1.08 -2.14
CA ARG A 81 0.75 2.10 -1.82
C ARG A 81 -0.62 1.67 -2.34
N PRO A 82 -1.74 2.03 -1.68
CA PRO A 82 -3.08 1.67 -2.17
C PRO A 82 -3.36 2.10 -3.61
N GLY A 83 -2.83 3.26 -4.03
CA GLY A 83 -2.94 3.74 -5.41
C GLY A 83 -2.13 2.93 -6.42
N GLU A 84 -0.99 2.38 -6.01
CA GLU A 84 -0.17 1.46 -6.83
C GLU A 84 -0.91 0.13 -6.99
N LEU A 85 -1.39 -0.44 -5.88
CA LEU A 85 -2.17 -1.70 -5.84
C LEU A 85 -3.40 -1.66 -6.74
N ARG A 86 -4.31 -0.70 -6.52
CA ARG A 86 -5.59 -0.70 -7.23
C ARG A 86 -5.43 -0.54 -8.74
N ALA A 87 -4.38 0.15 -9.17
CA ALA A 87 -4.14 0.48 -10.56
C ALA A 87 -3.09 -0.43 -11.20
N ALA A 88 -2.64 -1.48 -10.50
CA ALA A 88 -1.71 -2.47 -11.01
C ALA A 88 -2.18 -3.00 -12.37
N GLU A 89 -1.26 -3.13 -13.31
CA GLU A 89 -1.54 -3.62 -14.67
C GLU A 89 -0.91 -4.98 -14.87
N TRP A 90 -1.55 -5.86 -15.65
CA TRP A 90 -1.02 -7.20 -15.90
C TRP A 90 0.37 -7.18 -16.55
N SER A 91 0.66 -6.17 -17.37
CA SER A 91 1.97 -5.94 -18.00
C SER A 91 3.11 -5.66 -17.01
N GLU A 92 2.80 -5.33 -15.76
CA GLU A 92 3.79 -5.08 -14.71
C GLU A 92 4.23 -6.37 -14.00
N PHE A 93 3.49 -7.47 -14.16
CA PHE A 93 3.75 -8.73 -13.48
C PHE A 93 4.56 -9.69 -14.36
N ASP A 94 5.76 -10.01 -13.88
CA ASP A 94 6.61 -11.07 -14.39
C ASP A 94 6.48 -12.27 -13.46
N LEU A 95 5.40 -13.05 -13.65
CA LEU A 95 5.09 -14.20 -12.79
C LEU A 95 6.11 -15.33 -12.94
N ALA A 96 6.86 -15.38 -14.04
CA ALA A 96 7.92 -16.36 -14.25
C ALA A 96 9.10 -16.08 -13.31
N ASN A 97 9.47 -14.81 -13.13
CA ASN A 97 10.50 -14.39 -12.18
C ASN A 97 9.96 -14.05 -10.78
N ALA A 98 8.65 -14.25 -10.55
CA ALA A 98 7.95 -13.88 -9.32
C ALA A 98 8.17 -12.41 -8.92
N GLU A 99 7.99 -11.50 -9.87
CA GLU A 99 8.23 -10.07 -9.67
C GLU A 99 7.06 -9.21 -10.17
N TRP A 100 6.76 -8.15 -9.43
CA TRP A 100 5.92 -7.06 -9.88
C TRP A 100 6.78 -5.80 -10.08
N ARG A 101 6.91 -5.36 -11.32
CA ARG A 101 7.79 -4.27 -11.76
C ARG A 101 6.97 -3.00 -12.02
N ILE A 102 6.83 -2.15 -11.01
CA ILE A 102 6.09 -0.89 -11.12
C ILE A 102 6.96 0.15 -11.82
N PRO A 103 6.53 0.71 -12.97
CA PRO A 103 7.34 1.64 -13.75
C PRO A 103 7.50 3.00 -13.06
N ALA A 104 8.61 3.67 -13.34
CA ALA A 104 8.99 4.95 -12.73
C ALA A 104 7.90 6.04 -12.84
N ASN A 105 7.19 6.10 -13.97
CA ASN A 105 6.12 7.09 -14.21
C ASN A 105 4.91 6.92 -13.27
N ARG A 106 4.76 5.76 -12.62
CA ARG A 106 3.72 5.50 -11.61
C ARG A 106 4.22 5.64 -10.18
N MET A 107 5.54 5.79 -9.99
CA MET A 107 6.16 5.84 -8.68
C MET A 107 6.33 7.27 -8.21
N LYS A 108 6.07 7.51 -6.91
CA LYS A 108 6.23 8.83 -6.28
C LYS A 108 7.65 9.40 -6.42
N MET A 109 8.66 8.54 -6.45
CA MET A 109 10.07 8.92 -6.53
C MET A 109 10.65 8.88 -7.95
N ALA A 110 9.82 8.63 -8.97
CA ALA A 110 10.25 8.53 -10.37
C ALA A 110 11.38 7.49 -10.62
N GLU A 111 11.41 6.43 -9.82
CA GLU A 111 12.32 5.29 -9.97
C GLU A 111 11.48 4.01 -10.06
N GLN A 112 11.88 3.06 -10.92
CA GLN A 112 11.19 1.78 -11.05
C GLN A 112 11.28 1.02 -9.72
N HIS A 113 10.14 0.46 -9.28
CA HIS A 113 10.09 -0.34 -8.08
C HIS A 113 9.78 -1.80 -8.41
N ILE A 114 10.68 -2.70 -8.03
CA ILE A 114 10.49 -4.15 -8.19
C ILE A 114 10.04 -4.71 -6.86
N VAL A 115 8.87 -5.34 -6.79
CA VAL A 115 8.30 -6.03 -5.63
C VAL A 115 8.43 -7.54 -5.87
N PRO A 116 9.27 -8.27 -5.10
CA PRO A 116 9.29 -9.71 -5.19
C PRO A 116 7.98 -10.32 -4.66
N LEU A 117 7.49 -11.37 -5.31
CA LEU A 117 6.19 -11.98 -5.01
C LEU A 117 6.37 -13.32 -4.29
N ALA A 118 5.92 -13.38 -3.04
CA ALA A 118 5.80 -14.63 -2.30
C ALA A 118 4.85 -15.61 -3.01
N HIS A 119 4.96 -16.91 -2.71
CA HIS A 119 4.13 -17.95 -3.31
C HIS A 119 2.63 -17.69 -3.12
N GLN A 120 2.24 -17.18 -1.95
CA GLN A 120 0.87 -16.79 -1.60
C GLN A 120 0.35 -15.67 -2.53
N ALA A 121 1.17 -14.64 -2.78
CA ALA A 121 0.81 -13.54 -3.67
C ALA A 121 0.66 -14.03 -5.13
N GLN A 122 1.55 -14.92 -5.58
CA GLN A 122 1.43 -15.53 -6.91
C GLN A 122 0.16 -16.38 -7.05
N ALA A 123 -0.21 -17.15 -6.02
CA ALA A 123 -1.44 -17.92 -6.02
C ALA A 123 -2.68 -17.03 -6.16
N ILE A 124 -2.74 -15.94 -5.40
CA ILE A 124 -3.82 -14.95 -5.51
C ILE A 124 -3.88 -14.33 -6.91
N LEU A 125 -2.73 -13.99 -7.51
CA LEU A 125 -2.69 -13.42 -8.86
C LEU A 125 -3.20 -14.41 -9.92
N ARG A 126 -2.86 -15.70 -9.80
CA ARG A 126 -3.37 -16.76 -10.69
C ARG A 126 -4.88 -16.98 -10.51
N GLU A 127 -5.39 -16.89 -9.28
CA GLU A 127 -6.83 -16.93 -9.00
C GLU A 127 -7.57 -15.73 -9.61
N LEU A 128 -6.89 -14.58 -9.64
CA LEU A 128 -7.45 -13.33 -10.15
C LEU A 128 -7.51 -13.30 -11.69
N GLU A 129 -6.49 -13.83 -12.37
CA GLU A 129 -6.36 -13.81 -13.83
C GLU A 129 -7.64 -14.18 -14.61
N PRO A 130 -8.35 -15.29 -14.31
CA PRO A 130 -9.59 -15.63 -15.01
C PRO A 130 -10.75 -14.66 -14.71
N LEU A 131 -10.77 -14.01 -13.55
CA LEU A 131 -11.83 -13.08 -13.11
C LEU A 131 -11.69 -11.69 -13.74
N ALA A 132 -10.45 -11.23 -13.96
CA ALA A 132 -10.17 -9.92 -14.58
C ALA A 132 -9.99 -9.99 -16.10
N ARG A 133 -10.35 -11.13 -16.71
CA ARG A 133 -10.14 -11.54 -18.10
C ARG A 133 -9.95 -10.39 -19.11
N ARG A 134 -8.77 -10.32 -19.73
CA ARG A 134 -8.40 -9.46 -20.90
C ARG A 134 -8.49 -7.94 -20.69
N GLY A 135 -8.65 -7.45 -19.47
CA GLY A 135 -8.52 -6.02 -19.15
C GLY A 135 -7.06 -5.61 -18.95
N ARG A 136 -6.78 -4.30 -19.00
CA ARG A 136 -5.45 -3.74 -18.68
C ARG A 136 -5.11 -3.91 -17.19
N TYR A 137 -6.08 -3.67 -16.32
CA TYR A 137 -5.89 -3.64 -14.86
C TYR A 137 -6.08 -5.02 -14.23
N VAL A 138 -5.23 -5.32 -13.25
CA VAL A 138 -5.40 -6.47 -12.35
C VAL A 138 -6.71 -6.32 -11.57
N PHE A 139 -6.98 -5.13 -11.04
CA PHE A 139 -8.21 -4.84 -10.32
C PHE A 139 -9.09 -3.88 -11.12
N PRO A 140 -9.93 -4.36 -12.07
CA PRO A 140 -10.79 -3.49 -12.86
C PRO A 140 -11.93 -2.88 -12.02
N SER A 141 -12.48 -1.77 -12.49
CA SER A 141 -13.73 -1.22 -11.98
C SER A 141 -14.91 -2.13 -12.32
N LEU A 142 -15.91 -2.17 -11.44
CA LEU A 142 -17.15 -2.92 -11.70
C LEU A 142 -17.97 -2.32 -12.85
N LEU A 143 -17.78 -1.03 -13.14
CA LEU A 143 -18.54 -0.30 -14.16
C LEU A 143 -17.87 -0.34 -15.54
N THR A 144 -16.54 -0.50 -15.60
CA THR A 144 -15.77 -0.48 -16.86
C THR A 144 -14.41 -1.14 -16.66
N ARG A 145 -13.89 -1.78 -17.72
CA ARG A 145 -12.56 -2.38 -17.74
C ARG A 145 -11.44 -1.37 -18.03
N ASP A 146 -11.79 -0.17 -18.48
CA ASP A 146 -10.84 0.89 -18.83
C ASP A 146 -10.38 1.71 -17.62
N ARG A 147 -10.94 1.44 -16.44
CA ARG A 147 -10.58 2.10 -15.20
C ARG A 147 -10.29 1.07 -14.10
N PRO A 148 -9.36 1.38 -13.20
CA PRO A 148 -9.10 0.53 -12.04
C PRO A 148 -10.19 0.66 -10.97
N MET A 149 -10.30 -0.36 -10.12
CA MET A 149 -11.08 -0.42 -8.88
C MET A 149 -10.89 0.85 -8.05
N SER A 150 -11.97 1.51 -7.62
CA SER A 150 -11.95 2.78 -6.86
C SER A 150 -10.94 2.83 -5.69
N ASN A 151 -10.37 4.01 -5.43
CA ASN A 151 -9.49 4.28 -4.29
C ASN A 151 -10.10 3.89 -2.93
N ASN A 152 -11.42 3.91 -2.81
CA ASN A 152 -12.11 3.63 -1.55
C ASN A 152 -12.54 2.16 -1.39
N THR A 153 -12.39 1.31 -2.42
CA THR A 153 -12.94 -0.06 -2.41
C THR A 153 -12.37 -0.89 -1.27
N ILE A 154 -11.05 -0.96 -1.12
CA ILE A 154 -10.38 -1.69 -0.02
C ILE A 154 -10.82 -1.17 1.35
N ASN A 155 -10.83 0.15 1.55
CA ASN A 155 -11.23 0.74 2.84
C ASN A 155 -12.72 0.49 3.15
N THR A 156 -13.59 0.51 2.14
CA THR A 156 -15.01 0.16 2.32
C THR A 156 -15.17 -1.32 2.65
N ALA A 157 -14.39 -2.20 2.02
CA ALA A 157 -14.43 -3.62 2.32
C ALA A 157 -13.93 -3.92 3.75
N LEU A 158 -12.84 -3.29 4.19
CA LEU A 158 -12.36 -3.35 5.59
C LEU A 158 -13.44 -2.88 6.59
N ARG A 159 -14.13 -1.78 6.29
CA ARG A 159 -15.25 -1.31 7.13
C ARG A 159 -16.40 -2.31 7.22
N ARG A 160 -16.72 -3.00 6.12
CA ARG A 160 -17.73 -4.07 6.12
C ARG A 160 -17.33 -5.26 6.97
N LEU A 161 -16.03 -5.54 7.05
CA LEU A 161 -15.44 -6.55 7.94
C LEU A 161 -15.35 -6.09 9.41
N GLY A 162 -15.87 -4.92 9.75
CA GLY A 162 -15.88 -4.39 11.12
C GLY A 162 -14.65 -3.56 11.50
N TYR A 163 -13.71 -3.31 10.57
CA TYR A 163 -12.51 -2.52 10.85
C TYR A 163 -12.73 -1.04 10.51
N SER A 164 -12.77 -0.20 11.53
CA SER A 164 -12.91 1.25 11.35
C SER A 164 -11.64 1.88 10.76
N SER A 165 -11.76 3.10 10.23
CA SER A 165 -10.60 3.85 9.72
C SER A 165 -9.56 4.21 10.77
N ASN A 166 -9.89 4.03 12.06
CA ASN A 166 -9.01 4.26 13.18
C ASN A 166 -8.31 2.98 13.67
N GLU A 167 -8.67 1.82 13.11
CA GLU A 167 -8.04 0.53 13.42
C GLU A 167 -7.18 0.05 12.26
N GLN A 168 -7.76 0.01 11.05
CA GLN A 168 -7.04 -0.43 9.86
C GLN A 168 -7.51 0.28 8.60
N THR A 169 -6.55 0.60 7.74
CA THR A 169 -6.81 1.13 6.40
C THR A 169 -5.97 0.38 5.37
N GLY A 170 -6.30 0.51 4.09
CA GLY A 170 -5.46 -0.02 3.01
C GLY A 170 -4.03 0.51 3.05
N HIS A 171 -3.81 1.74 3.56
CA HIS A 171 -2.46 2.26 3.79
C HIS A 171 -1.82 1.65 5.04
N GLY A 172 -2.63 1.31 6.05
CA GLY A 172 -2.20 0.68 7.29
C GLY A 172 -1.42 -0.61 7.08
N PHE A 173 -1.74 -1.41 6.04
CA PHE A 173 -0.95 -2.61 5.70
C PHE A 173 0.56 -2.34 5.51
N ARG A 174 0.94 -1.17 4.99
CA ARG A 174 2.36 -0.80 4.85
C ARG A 174 3.02 -0.50 6.19
N SER A 175 2.30 0.20 7.06
CA SER A 175 2.78 0.51 8.42
C SER A 175 2.90 -0.78 9.24
N MET A 176 1.90 -1.64 9.17
CA MET A 176 1.87 -2.97 9.80
C MET A 176 3.11 -3.78 9.41
N ALA A 177 3.37 -3.88 8.11
CA ALA A 177 4.54 -4.56 7.58
C ALA A 177 5.85 -3.97 8.10
N SER A 178 6.01 -2.65 8.01
CA SER A 178 7.22 -1.96 8.48
C SER A 178 7.48 -2.27 9.95
N THR A 179 6.48 -2.10 10.82
CA THR A 179 6.61 -2.35 12.26
C THR A 179 6.96 -3.81 12.53
N LEU A 180 6.15 -4.76 12.04
CA LEU A 180 6.30 -6.18 12.37
C LEU A 180 7.56 -6.80 11.78
N LEU A 181 8.05 -6.33 10.62
CA LEU A 181 9.32 -6.79 10.06
C LEU A 181 10.52 -6.25 10.85
N ASN A 182 10.46 -5.01 11.34
CA ASN A 182 11.50 -4.47 12.22
C ASN A 182 11.54 -5.24 13.55
N GLU A 183 10.39 -5.55 14.14
CA GLU A 183 10.30 -6.35 15.37
C GLU A 183 10.82 -7.79 15.20
N GLN A 184 10.66 -8.35 13.99
CA GLN A 184 11.25 -9.66 13.62
C GLN A 184 12.75 -9.60 13.32
N GLY A 185 13.38 -8.41 13.39
CA GLY A 185 14.82 -8.24 13.22
C GLY A 185 15.29 -8.25 11.76
N PHE A 186 14.39 -8.03 10.78
CA PHE A 186 14.83 -7.85 9.40
C PHE A 186 15.64 -6.55 9.25
N PRO A 187 16.67 -6.51 8.37
CA PRO A 187 17.47 -5.32 8.18
C PRO A 187 16.60 -4.12 7.75
N PRO A 188 16.65 -2.98 8.48
CA PRO A 188 15.79 -1.82 8.19
C PRO A 188 15.94 -1.28 6.77
N ASP A 189 17.14 -1.34 6.21
CA ASP A 189 17.43 -0.93 4.83
C ASP A 189 16.75 -1.82 3.78
N VAL A 190 16.62 -3.13 4.02
CA VAL A 190 15.83 -4.04 3.16
C VAL A 190 14.34 -3.69 3.22
N ILE A 191 13.82 -3.36 4.42
CA ILE A 191 12.42 -2.96 4.62
C ILE A 191 12.13 -1.63 3.91
N GLU A 192 13.00 -0.63 4.07
CA GLU A 192 12.83 0.69 3.46
C GLU A 192 12.93 0.63 1.92
N LEU A 193 13.84 -0.19 1.38
CA LEU A 193 13.90 -0.47 -0.06
C LEU A 193 12.60 -1.11 -0.56
N GLN A 194 12.04 -2.05 0.21
CA GLN A 194 10.76 -2.70 -0.12
C GLN A 194 9.56 -1.75 -0.07
N LEU A 195 9.59 -0.74 0.80
CA LEU A 195 8.57 0.29 0.88
C LEU A 195 8.73 1.37 -0.21
N ALA A 196 9.74 1.28 -1.08
CA ALA A 196 10.09 2.33 -2.03
C ALA A 196 10.22 3.70 -1.33
N HIS A 197 10.87 3.68 -0.16
CA HIS A 197 11.28 4.89 0.53
C HIS A 197 12.65 5.32 0.00
N SER A 198 12.82 6.62 -0.25
CA SER A 198 14.12 7.13 -0.65
C SER A 198 15.06 7.18 0.55
N GLU A 199 16.27 6.66 0.36
CA GLU A 199 17.36 6.84 1.31
C GLU A 199 17.63 8.35 1.44
N ARG A 200 17.32 8.94 2.60
CA ARG A 200 17.52 10.38 2.84
C ARG A 200 19.00 10.77 2.79
N ASN A 201 19.89 9.79 2.99
CA ASN A 201 21.33 9.99 2.97
C ASN A 201 21.90 9.67 1.57
N LYS A 202 22.22 10.72 0.81
CA LYS A 202 22.78 10.63 -0.55
C LYS A 202 24.06 9.78 -0.65
N VAL A 203 24.84 9.68 0.44
CA VAL A 203 26.06 8.85 0.48
C VAL A 203 25.72 7.36 0.55
N ARG A 204 24.74 6.97 1.37
CA ARG A 204 24.25 5.57 1.43
C ARG A 204 23.52 5.16 0.15
N ALA A 205 22.78 6.09 -0.47
CA ALA A 205 22.09 5.84 -1.74
C ALA A 205 23.05 5.40 -2.87
N ALA A 206 24.30 5.88 -2.88
CA ALA A 206 25.31 5.49 -3.86
C ALA A 206 25.81 4.05 -3.66
N TYR A 207 25.89 3.57 -2.41
CA TYR A 207 26.26 2.20 -2.08
C TYR A 207 25.09 1.21 -2.19
N ASN A 208 23.86 1.65 -1.93
CA ASN A 208 22.61 0.86 -2.01
C ASN A 208 22.09 0.65 -3.45
N LYS A 209 22.92 0.89 -4.47
CA LYS A 209 22.56 0.72 -5.89
C LYS A 209 22.18 -0.74 -6.24
N ALA A 210 22.61 -1.71 -5.41
CA ALA A 210 22.10 -3.06 -5.48
C ALA A 210 20.71 -3.10 -4.82
N GLN A 211 19.65 -3.38 -5.59
CA GLN A 211 18.26 -3.47 -5.11
C GLN A 211 18.01 -4.57 -4.04
N ARG A 212 19.06 -5.26 -3.58
CA ARG A 212 19.06 -6.37 -2.61
C ARG A 212 17.94 -7.38 -2.84
N LEU A 213 17.64 -7.66 -4.10
CA LEU A 213 16.54 -8.55 -4.50
C LEU A 213 16.62 -9.94 -3.86
N PRO A 214 17.79 -10.60 -3.71
CA PRO A 214 17.85 -11.89 -3.02
C PRO A 214 17.37 -11.83 -1.56
N GLU A 215 17.72 -10.77 -0.85
CA GLU A 215 17.36 -10.57 0.57
C GLU A 215 15.90 -10.16 0.70
N ARG A 216 15.43 -9.28 -0.20
CA ARG A 216 14.02 -8.91 -0.29
C ARG A 216 13.15 -10.11 -0.62
N ARG A 217 13.54 -10.99 -1.56
CA ARG A 217 12.80 -12.23 -1.86
C ARG A 217 12.62 -13.10 -0.61
N LYS A 218 13.69 -13.31 0.16
CA LYS A 218 13.63 -14.05 1.43
C LYS A 218 12.69 -13.37 2.43
N MET A 219 12.79 -12.05 2.58
CA MET A 219 11.92 -11.27 3.47
C MET A 219 10.45 -11.32 3.05
N MET A 220 10.14 -11.16 1.76
CA MET A 220 8.78 -11.23 1.23
C MET A 220 8.14 -12.59 1.49
N GLN A 221 8.90 -13.69 1.31
CA GLN A 221 8.39 -15.02 1.58
C GLN A 221 8.18 -15.26 3.08
N ALA A 222 9.19 -14.95 3.91
CA ALA A 222 9.08 -15.08 5.36
C ALA A 222 7.93 -14.23 5.94
N TRP A 223 7.69 -13.05 5.38
CA TRP A 223 6.54 -12.21 5.73
C TRP A 223 5.20 -12.90 5.42
N ALA A 224 5.06 -13.47 4.22
CA ALA A 224 3.84 -14.15 3.82
C ALA A 224 3.58 -15.38 4.71
N ASP A 225 4.62 -16.15 5.02
CA ASP A 225 4.55 -17.31 5.92
C ASP A 225 4.17 -16.89 7.35
N TYR A 226 4.71 -15.76 7.82
CA TYR A 226 4.36 -15.19 9.12
C TYR A 226 2.88 -14.77 9.19
N LEU A 227 2.35 -14.13 8.15
CA LEU A 227 0.93 -13.77 8.07
C LEU A 227 0.03 -15.02 8.06
N ASP A 228 0.39 -16.05 7.29
CA ASP A 228 -0.35 -17.32 7.28
C ASP A 228 -0.36 -17.96 8.69
N ALA A 229 0.77 -17.94 9.40
CA ALA A 229 0.86 -18.45 10.76
C ALA A 229 0.02 -17.63 11.76
N LEU A 230 -0.05 -16.31 11.62
CA LEU A 230 -0.92 -15.47 12.45
C LEU A 230 -2.39 -15.76 12.20
N ARG A 231 -2.78 -15.90 10.93
CA ARG A 231 -4.14 -16.26 10.55
C ARG A 231 -4.53 -17.62 11.12
N GLU A 232 -3.67 -18.62 11.01
CA GLU A 232 -3.95 -19.97 11.52
C GLU A 232 -4.08 -19.97 13.05
N ARG A 233 -3.23 -19.24 13.77
CA ARG A 233 -3.37 -19.05 15.22
C ARG A 233 -4.72 -18.42 15.58
N ALA A 234 -5.16 -17.40 14.85
CA ALA A 234 -6.46 -16.77 15.08
C ALA A 234 -7.62 -17.72 14.78
N ARG A 235 -7.51 -18.56 13.75
CA ARG A 235 -8.49 -19.58 13.41
C ARG A 235 -8.68 -20.58 14.54
N VAL A 236 -7.58 -21.19 15.01
CA VAL A 236 -7.60 -22.12 16.14
C VAL A 236 -8.19 -21.46 17.39
N ALA A 237 -7.81 -20.21 17.68
CA ALA A 237 -8.36 -19.49 18.82
C ALA A 237 -9.86 -19.20 18.70
N SER A 238 -10.38 -19.00 17.48
CA SER A 238 -11.81 -18.81 17.21
C SER A 238 -12.60 -20.11 17.40
N ASP A 239 -12.07 -21.23 16.92
CA ASP A 239 -12.72 -22.55 17.01
C ASP A 239 -12.81 -23.05 18.47
N LEU A 240 -11.91 -22.58 19.35
CA LEU A 240 -11.91 -22.91 20.78
C LEU A 240 -12.84 -22.04 21.64
N ARG A 241 -13.46 -20.97 21.10
CA ARG A 241 -14.41 -20.15 21.87
C ARG A 241 -15.75 -20.89 21.96
N PRO A 242 -16.20 -21.32 23.16
CA PRO A 242 -17.50 -21.95 23.29
C PRO A 242 -18.60 -20.96 22.91
N VAL A 243 -19.44 -21.34 21.93
CA VAL A 243 -20.67 -20.62 21.60
C VAL A 243 -21.67 -20.91 22.73
N TRP A 244 -21.65 -20.12 23.79
CA TRP A 244 -22.74 -20.16 24.77
C TRP A 244 -23.96 -19.42 24.18
N PRO A 245 -25.15 -20.07 24.15
CA PRO A 245 -26.39 -19.47 23.66
C PRO A 245 -26.85 -18.24 24.45
#